data_AF-A0A1H6MP83-F1
#
_entry.id   AF-A0A1H6MP83-F1
#
_cell.length_a   1.000
_cell.length_b   1.000
_cell.length_c   1.000
_cell.angle_alpha   90.00
_cell.angle_beta   90.00
_cell.angle_gamma   90.00
#
_symmetry.space_group_name_H-M   'P 1'
#
loop_
_entity.id
_entity.type
_entity.pdbx_description
1 polymer ?
#
loop_
_entity_poly.entity_id
_entity_poly.type
_entity_poly.pdbx_seq_one_letter_code
_entity_poly.pdbx_strand_id
1 'polypeptide(L)'
;MPIKDKSKYPANWAEISKAQRERAGNKCELCGAVNHQPHPLTKSKVVLTVHHCEWLADPEINNAYPNLIALCQRCHNRLDLGKRQRNAAATRAERQKDDDNAPNTCGNCKYFEVFAYPLTCGHPSLLLSDVEPPTLSFDSNVCDKYEPESGKESE
;
A
#
# COMPACT_ATOMS: atom_id res chain seq x y z
N MET A 1 4.08 -10.15 -7.78
CA MET A 1 4.91 -9.20 -6.99
C MET A 1 6.38 -9.61 -7.08
N PRO A 2 7.37 -8.69 -6.96
CA PRO A 2 8.78 -9.07 -6.91
C PRO A 2 9.11 -9.82 -5.62
N ILE A 3 9.99 -10.82 -5.72
CA ILE A 3 10.47 -11.60 -4.57
C ILE A 3 11.38 -10.70 -3.74
N LYS A 4 10.96 -10.39 -2.50
CA LYS A 4 11.75 -9.55 -1.58
C LYS A 4 12.98 -10.27 -1.03
N ASP A 5 12.79 -11.49 -0.53
CA ASP A 5 13.85 -12.29 0.09
C ASP A 5 14.04 -13.58 -0.70
N LYS A 6 15.07 -13.65 -1.55
CA LYS A 6 15.37 -14.86 -2.34
C LYS A 6 15.87 -16.02 -1.48
N SER A 7 16.42 -15.74 -0.29
CA SER A 7 16.94 -16.76 0.65
C SER A 7 15.86 -17.67 1.22
N LYS A 8 14.59 -17.27 1.18
CA LYS A 8 13.44 -18.08 1.63
C LYS A 8 13.06 -19.18 0.64
N TYR A 9 13.66 -19.18 -0.55
CA TYR A 9 13.36 -20.11 -1.63
C TYR A 9 14.60 -20.96 -1.93
N PRO A 10 14.40 -22.20 -2.42
CA PRO A 10 15.52 -23.04 -2.81
C PRO A 10 16.28 -22.45 -4.01
N ALA A 11 17.54 -22.84 -4.18
CA ALA A 11 18.41 -22.31 -5.24
C ALA A 11 17.83 -22.52 -6.66
N ASN A 12 17.07 -23.61 -6.87
CA ASN A 12 16.42 -23.95 -8.13
C ASN A 12 15.04 -23.31 -8.34
N TRP A 13 14.67 -22.29 -7.56
CA TRP A 13 13.36 -21.63 -7.68
C TRP A 13 13.04 -21.12 -9.09
N ALA A 14 14.06 -20.65 -9.83
CA ALA A 14 13.88 -20.18 -11.20
C ALA A 14 13.38 -21.30 -12.14
N GLU A 15 13.89 -22.52 -11.95
CA GLU A 15 13.49 -23.71 -12.71
C GLU A 15 12.09 -24.16 -12.33
N ILE A 16 11.80 -24.24 -11.02
CA ILE A 16 10.46 -24.57 -10.50
C ILE A 16 9.42 -23.59 -11.05
N SER A 17 9.70 -22.29 -10.99
CA SER A 17 8.80 -21.25 -11.46
C SER A 17 8.58 -21.30 -12.98
N LYS A 18 9.62 -21.67 -13.74
CA LYS A 18 9.50 -21.89 -15.18
C LYS A 18 8.64 -23.12 -15.48
N ALA A 19 8.93 -24.26 -14.86
CA ALA A 19 8.19 -25.50 -15.04
C ALA A 19 6.69 -25.34 -14.71
N GLN A 20 6.35 -24.62 -13.64
CA GLN A 20 4.94 -24.35 -13.31
C GLN A 20 4.23 -23.45 -14.33
N ARG A 21 4.91 -22.44 -14.89
CA ARG A 21 4.35 -21.62 -15.97
C ARG A 21 4.16 -22.40 -17.26
N GLU A 22 5.09 -23.28 -17.58
CA GLU A 22 5.01 -24.18 -18.74
C GLU A 22 3.86 -25.19 -18.58
N ARG A 23 3.71 -25.81 -17.40
CA ARG A 23 2.57 -26.66 -17.05
C ARG A 23 1.23 -25.94 -17.25
N ALA A 24 1.13 -24.69 -16.81
CA ALA A 24 -0.07 -23.88 -16.98
C ALA A 24 -0.28 -23.38 -18.44
N GLY A 25 0.51 -23.86 -19.40
CA GLY A 25 0.41 -23.46 -20.81
C GLY A 25 0.73 -21.99 -21.05
N ASN A 26 1.57 -21.39 -20.20
CA ASN A 26 1.85 -19.95 -20.18
C ASN A 26 0.59 -19.08 -20.09
N LYS A 27 -0.43 -19.55 -19.36
CA LYS A 27 -1.66 -18.80 -19.08
C LYS A 27 -1.90 -18.70 -17.57
N CYS A 28 -2.57 -17.63 -17.17
CA CYS A 28 -3.06 -17.48 -15.81
C CYS A 28 -4.15 -18.52 -15.53
N GLU A 29 -4.00 -19.33 -14.49
CA GLU A 29 -4.95 -20.40 -14.15
C GLU A 29 -6.29 -19.88 -13.60
N LEU A 30 -6.37 -18.61 -13.19
CA LEU A 30 -7.61 -17.99 -12.71
C LEU A 30 -8.37 -17.19 -13.76
N CYS A 31 -7.68 -16.54 -14.71
CA CYS A 31 -8.34 -15.65 -15.69
C CYS A 31 -8.00 -15.93 -17.14
N GLY A 32 -7.17 -16.94 -17.43
CA GLY A 32 -6.79 -17.34 -18.78
C GLY A 32 -5.87 -16.36 -19.53
N ALA A 33 -5.45 -15.25 -18.91
CA ALA A 33 -4.58 -14.27 -19.55
C ALA A 33 -3.23 -14.90 -19.96
N VAL A 34 -2.84 -14.69 -21.22
CA VAL A 34 -1.62 -15.25 -21.82
C VAL A 34 -0.40 -14.46 -21.37
N ASN A 35 0.69 -15.16 -21.02
CA ASN A 35 1.94 -14.54 -20.62
C ASN A 35 2.51 -13.64 -21.74
N HIS A 36 3.09 -12.50 -21.36
CA HIS A 36 3.69 -11.50 -22.25
C HIS A 36 2.76 -10.82 -23.27
N GLN A 37 1.46 -11.16 -23.27
CA GLN A 37 0.44 -10.52 -24.09
C GLN A 37 -0.28 -9.41 -23.31
N PRO A 38 -0.98 -8.48 -23.98
CA PRO A 38 -1.84 -7.52 -23.30
C PRO A 38 -2.99 -8.24 -22.58
N HIS A 39 -3.25 -7.86 -21.32
CA HIS A 39 -4.34 -8.44 -20.55
C HIS A 39 -5.68 -8.06 -21.19
N PRO A 40 -6.64 -8.99 -21.35
CA PRO A 40 -7.92 -8.69 -22.03
C PRO A 40 -8.73 -7.53 -21.41
N LEU A 41 -8.61 -7.32 -20.09
CA LEU A 41 -9.32 -6.31 -19.31
C LEU A 41 -8.47 -5.06 -19.08
N THR A 42 -7.30 -5.21 -18.44
CA THR A 42 -6.49 -4.04 -18.04
C THR A 42 -5.61 -3.51 -19.16
N LYS A 43 -5.49 -4.23 -20.29
CA LYS A 43 -4.62 -3.94 -21.45
C LYS A 43 -3.11 -3.89 -21.15
N SER A 44 -2.71 -3.89 -19.88
CA SER A 44 -1.31 -3.96 -19.44
C SER A 44 -0.65 -5.28 -19.86
N LYS A 45 0.68 -5.26 -20.05
CA LYS A 45 1.46 -6.48 -20.36
C LYS A 45 1.38 -7.48 -19.21
N VAL A 46 0.90 -8.69 -19.52
CA VAL A 46 0.82 -9.79 -18.57
C VAL A 46 2.21 -10.35 -18.29
N VAL A 47 2.54 -10.52 -17.03
CA VAL A 47 3.70 -11.27 -16.55
C VAL A 47 3.19 -12.27 -15.53
N LEU A 48 3.36 -13.54 -15.83
CA LEU A 48 2.99 -14.60 -14.91
C LEU A 48 4.02 -14.75 -13.79
N THR A 49 3.51 -14.95 -12.59
CA THR A 49 4.26 -15.26 -11.38
C THR A 49 3.61 -16.46 -10.70
N VAL A 50 4.42 -17.24 -9.99
CA VAL A 50 3.93 -18.42 -9.26
C VAL A 50 3.60 -18.01 -7.82
N HIS A 51 2.44 -18.44 -7.35
CA HIS A 51 1.92 -18.15 -6.01
C HIS A 51 1.67 -19.47 -5.25
N HIS A 52 1.87 -19.47 -3.94
CA HIS A 52 1.63 -20.62 -3.07
C HIS A 52 0.17 -20.68 -2.66
N CYS A 53 -0.44 -21.83 -2.86
CA CYS A 53 -1.79 -22.16 -2.42
C CYS A 53 -1.78 -22.45 -0.91
N GLU A 54 -1.86 -21.39 -0.10
CA GLU A 54 -1.72 -21.41 1.38
C GLU A 54 -2.65 -22.39 2.13
N TRP A 55 -3.65 -22.97 1.46
CA TRP A 55 -4.54 -24.00 2.01
C TRP A 55 -3.92 -25.40 2.12
N LEU A 56 -2.82 -25.70 1.40
CA LEU A 56 -2.06 -26.94 1.59
C LEU A 56 -1.03 -26.70 2.69
N ALA A 57 -1.50 -26.73 3.94
CA ALA A 57 -0.76 -26.42 5.15
C ALA A 57 0.19 -27.54 5.61
N ASP A 58 0.76 -28.30 4.67
CA ASP A 58 1.79 -29.28 4.98
C ASP A 58 3.17 -28.68 4.65
N PRO A 59 3.99 -28.33 5.66
CA PRO A 59 5.30 -27.70 5.43
C PRO A 59 6.27 -28.57 4.63
N GLU A 60 5.97 -29.87 4.50
CA GLU A 60 6.76 -30.84 3.73
C GLU A 60 6.48 -30.78 2.21
N ILE A 61 5.32 -30.25 1.76
CA ILE A 61 4.96 -30.10 0.33
C ILE A 61 5.57 -28.80 -0.21
N ASN A 62 6.90 -28.88 -0.35
CA ASN A 62 7.82 -27.86 -0.82
C ASN A 62 7.64 -27.56 -2.32
N ASN A 63 7.34 -26.30 -2.64
CA ASN A 63 7.50 -25.65 -3.95
C ASN A 63 7.18 -26.52 -5.18
N ALA A 64 6.14 -27.33 -5.10
CA ALA A 64 5.71 -28.21 -6.17
C ALA A 64 4.20 -28.10 -6.39
N TYR A 65 3.75 -28.54 -7.56
CA TYR A 65 2.32 -28.78 -7.79
C TYR A 65 1.83 -29.87 -6.82
N PRO A 66 0.64 -29.76 -6.21
CA PRO A 66 -0.44 -28.77 -6.44
C PRO A 66 -0.35 -27.48 -5.59
N ASN A 67 0.70 -27.30 -4.80
CA ASN A 67 0.86 -26.14 -3.92
C ASN A 67 1.23 -24.85 -4.68
N LEU A 68 1.59 -24.93 -5.96
CA LEU A 68 1.96 -23.79 -6.79
C LEU A 68 0.95 -23.55 -7.91
N ILE A 69 0.50 -22.31 -8.03
CA ILE A 69 -0.43 -21.84 -9.07
C ILE A 69 0.20 -20.71 -9.89
N ALA A 70 0.03 -20.73 -11.21
CA ALA A 70 0.55 -19.71 -12.12
C ALA A 70 -0.49 -18.58 -12.32
N LEU A 71 -0.15 -17.36 -11.88
CA LEU A 71 -1.08 -16.22 -11.86
C LEU A 71 -0.50 -14.98 -12.55
N CYS A 72 -1.36 -14.21 -13.22
CA CYS A 72 -1.01 -12.86 -13.66
C CYS A 72 -0.93 -11.86 -12.49
N GLN A 73 -0.30 -10.71 -12.70
CA GLN A 73 -0.10 -9.72 -11.64
C GLN A 73 -1.42 -9.25 -11.01
N ARG A 74 -2.48 -9.10 -11.81
CA ARG A 74 -3.82 -8.71 -11.31
C ARG A 74 -4.39 -9.76 -10.36
N CYS A 75 -4.41 -11.02 -10.77
CA CYS A 75 -4.96 -12.10 -9.94
C CYS A 75 -4.11 -12.34 -8.69
N HIS A 76 -2.79 -12.30 -8.84
CA HIS A 76 -1.86 -12.40 -7.71
C HIS A 76 -2.10 -11.29 -6.67
N ASN A 77 -2.20 -10.02 -7.12
CA ASN A 77 -2.43 -8.89 -6.21
C ASN A 77 -3.80 -8.94 -5.51
N ARG A 78 -4.78 -9.60 -6.12
CA ARG A 78 -6.09 -9.83 -5.50
C ARG A 78 -6.00 -10.85 -4.36
N LEU A 79 -5.28 -11.96 -4.57
CA LEU A 79 -5.07 -12.95 -3.50
C LEU A 79 -4.27 -12.36 -2.34
N ASP A 80 -3.25 -11.55 -2.63
CA ASP A 80 -2.44 -10.90 -1.60
C ASP A 80 -3.17 -9.79 -0.83
N LEU A 81 -4.37 -9.38 -1.23
CA LEU A 81 -5.06 -8.21 -0.66
C LEU A 81 -5.26 -8.35 0.86
N GLY A 82 -5.77 -9.49 1.33
CA GLY A 82 -6.02 -9.71 2.75
C GLY A 82 -4.73 -9.69 3.58
N LYS A 83 -3.66 -10.31 3.07
CA LYS A 83 -2.33 -10.29 3.72
C LYS A 83 -1.75 -8.88 3.76
N ARG A 84 -1.89 -8.10 2.68
CA ARG A 84 -1.44 -6.70 2.62
C ARG A 84 -2.21 -5.81 3.59
N GLN A 85 -3.52 -6.00 3.72
CA GLN A 85 -4.34 -5.27 4.70
C GLN A 85 -3.90 -5.57 6.13
N ARG A 86 -3.70 -6.85 6.48
CA ARG A 86 -3.20 -7.27 7.81
C ARG A 86 -1.82 -6.68 8.12
N ASN A 87 -0.88 -6.80 7.19
CA ASN A 87 0.47 -6.25 7.37
C ASN A 87 0.45 -4.71 7.49
N ALA A 88 -0.36 -4.02 6.68
CA ALA A 88 -0.50 -2.57 6.76
C ALA A 88 -1.09 -2.13 8.11
N ALA A 89 -2.09 -2.85 8.63
CA ALA A 89 -2.64 -2.60 9.96
C ALA A 89 -1.59 -2.82 11.06
N ALA A 90 -0.83 -3.92 10.99
CA ALA A 90 0.23 -4.22 11.95
C ALA A 90 1.33 -3.14 11.96
N THR A 91 1.83 -2.74 10.78
CA THR A 91 2.83 -1.66 10.66
C THR A 91 2.31 -0.31 11.17
N ARG A 92 1.03 0.01 10.96
CA ARG A 92 0.43 1.23 11.51
C ARG A 92 0.35 1.18 13.03
N ALA A 93 -0.06 0.04 13.60
CA ALA A 93 -0.11 -0.13 15.04
C ALA A 93 1.28 -0.09 15.69
N GLU A 94 2.31 -0.61 15.01
CA GLU A 94 3.71 -0.53 15.46
C GLU A 94 4.21 0.93 15.43
N ARG A 95 3.97 1.66 14.34
CA ARG A 95 4.31 3.10 14.27
C ARG A 95 3.62 3.93 15.35
N GLN A 96 2.35 3.65 15.65
CA GLN A 96 1.65 4.34 16.74
C GLN A 96 2.32 4.07 18.09
N LYS A 97 2.78 2.84 18.35
CA LYS A 97 3.54 2.54 19.58
C LYS A 97 4.88 3.26 19.62
N ASP A 98 5.56 3.40 18.47
CA ASP A 98 6.80 4.15 18.39
C ASP A 98 6.55 5.64 18.68
N ASP A 99 5.43 6.19 18.20
CA ASP A 99 5.01 7.57 18.49
C ASP A 99 4.58 7.75 19.96
N ASP A 100 3.86 6.77 20.53
CA ASP A 100 3.41 6.78 21.93
C ASP A 100 4.57 6.58 22.93
N ASN A 101 5.57 5.78 22.54
CA ASN A 101 6.80 5.51 23.31
C ASN A 101 7.95 6.45 22.93
N ALA A 102 7.72 7.36 21.97
CA ALA A 102 8.69 8.41 21.69
C ALA A 102 8.84 9.21 22.98
N PRO A 103 10.08 9.43 23.47
CA PRO A 103 10.25 10.37 24.56
C PRO A 103 9.59 11.67 24.10
N ASN A 104 8.78 12.25 24.97
CA ASN A 104 8.15 13.55 24.83
C ASN A 104 9.21 14.66 24.84
N THR A 105 10.18 14.55 23.93
CA THR A 105 11.07 15.60 23.52
C THR A 105 10.27 16.44 22.55
N CYS A 106 9.84 17.62 23.02
CA CYS A 106 9.43 18.72 22.17
C CYS A 106 10.56 19.00 21.16
N GLY A 107 10.52 18.34 20.00
CA GLY A 107 11.56 18.39 18.97
C GLY A 107 11.09 19.03 17.66
N ASN A 108 9.82 19.48 17.60
CA ASN A 108 9.30 20.20 16.44
C ASN A 108 8.25 21.27 16.79
N CYS A 109 8.32 21.84 18.00
CA CYS A 109 7.90 23.23 18.15
C CYS A 109 8.98 24.06 17.46
N LYS A 110 8.67 24.70 16.32
CA LYS A 110 9.58 25.62 15.63
C LYS A 110 9.87 26.91 16.42
N TYR A 111 9.46 26.97 17.69
CA TYR A 111 9.84 28.03 18.60
C TYR A 111 10.34 27.43 19.90
N PHE A 112 11.58 27.82 20.21
CA PHE A 112 12.20 27.86 21.52
C PHE A 112 13.04 26.65 21.94
N GLU A 113 14.32 26.78 21.58
CA GLU A 113 15.48 26.19 22.22
C GLU A 113 15.49 26.38 23.75
N VAL A 114 16.00 25.33 24.41
CA VAL A 114 16.59 25.26 25.77
C VAL A 114 15.79 25.90 26.90
N PHE A 115 15.28 25.09 27.81
CA PHE A 115 15.76 25.07 29.19
C PHE A 115 15.03 23.95 29.96
N ALA A 116 15.80 22.98 30.45
CA ALA A 116 15.33 22.11 31.51
C ALA A 116 15.11 22.95 32.77
N TYR A 117 13.86 23.27 33.11
CA TYR A 117 13.49 23.70 34.45
C TYR A 117 12.36 22.80 34.98
N PRO A 118 12.44 22.38 36.26
CA PRO A 118 11.44 21.52 36.86
C PRO A 118 10.16 22.32 37.10
N LEU A 119 9.02 21.67 36.85
CA LEU A 119 7.73 21.84 37.53
C LEU A 119 7.57 23.14 38.35
N THR A 120 7.03 24.19 37.73
CA THR A 120 6.03 25.05 38.39
C THR A 120 5.04 25.55 37.33
N CYS A 121 3.90 24.85 37.26
CA CYS A 121 2.71 25.37 36.62
C CYS A 121 2.18 26.56 37.45
N GLY A 122 2.62 27.77 37.09
CA GLY A 122 2.05 29.04 37.52
C GLY A 122 1.38 29.72 36.33
N HIS A 123 0.18 29.26 35.96
CA HIS A 123 -0.67 29.99 35.02
C HIS A 123 -1.43 31.07 35.80
N PRO A 124 -1.34 32.37 35.45
CA PRO A 124 -2.35 33.31 35.88
C PRO A 124 -3.66 32.91 35.18
N SER A 125 -4.69 32.69 35.99
CA SER A 125 -6.06 32.42 35.57
C SER A 125 -6.57 33.56 34.69
N LEU A 126 -6.46 33.40 33.36
CA LEU A 126 -7.21 34.20 32.41
C LEU A 126 -8.58 33.55 32.25
N LEU A 127 -9.57 34.22 32.83
CA LEU A 127 -10.98 33.86 32.78
C LEU A 127 -11.45 33.78 31.32
N LEU A 128 -12.22 32.72 31.03
CA LEU A 128 -13.07 32.59 29.86
C LEU A 128 -14.09 33.75 29.84
N SER A 129 -13.80 34.85 29.14
CA SER A 129 -14.86 35.80 28.77
C SER A 129 -14.69 36.51 27.43
N ASP A 130 -13.51 36.59 26.81
CA ASP A 130 -13.33 37.55 25.70
C ASP A 130 -12.83 36.97 24.36
N VAL A 131 -13.21 35.74 24.01
CA VAL A 131 -13.01 35.23 22.65
C VAL A 131 -14.35 35.06 21.96
N GLU A 132 -14.79 36.12 21.28
CA GLU A 132 -15.91 36.03 20.34
C GLU A 132 -15.54 35.06 19.19
N PRO A 133 -16.44 34.14 18.81
CA PRO A 133 -16.17 33.19 17.74
C PRO A 133 -16.09 33.92 16.39
N PRO A 134 -15.15 33.56 15.50
CA PRO A 134 -15.09 34.14 14.16
C PRO A 134 -16.35 33.77 13.38
N THR A 135 -17.06 34.79 12.88
CA THR A 135 -18.20 34.62 12.00
C THR A 135 -17.74 34.04 10.66
N LEU A 136 -18.25 32.83 10.35
CA LEU A 136 -18.13 32.20 9.06
C LEU A 136 -18.93 32.99 8.01
N SER A 137 -18.27 33.88 7.27
CA SER A 137 -18.81 34.41 6.02
C SER A 137 -18.56 33.39 4.91
N PHE A 138 -19.61 32.70 4.51
CA PHE A 138 -19.63 31.77 3.38
C PHE A 138 -19.73 32.57 2.08
N ASP A 139 -18.59 32.84 1.43
CA ASP A 139 -18.58 33.43 0.08
C ASP A 139 -18.92 32.36 -0.96
N SER A 140 -20.18 32.37 -1.42
CA SER A 140 -20.75 31.41 -2.37
C SER A 140 -20.31 31.65 -3.84
N ASN A 141 -19.09 32.12 -4.11
CA ASN A 141 -18.66 32.52 -5.45
C ASN A 141 -17.26 32.02 -5.85
N VAL A 142 -16.93 30.76 -5.57
CA VAL A 142 -15.76 30.10 -6.17
C VAL A 142 -16.11 28.68 -6.61
N CYS A 143 -17.01 28.57 -7.59
CA CYS A 143 -17.04 27.42 -8.50
C CYS A 143 -17.81 27.82 -9.75
N ASP A 144 -17.11 28.45 -10.71
CA ASP A 144 -17.50 28.46 -12.13
C ASP A 144 -16.43 29.25 -12.91
N LYS A 145 -15.29 28.61 -13.22
CA LYS A 145 -14.46 28.91 -14.39
C LYS A 145 -13.61 27.68 -14.74
N TYR A 146 -14.22 26.74 -15.45
CA TYR A 146 -13.49 25.80 -16.30
C TYR A 146 -14.19 25.76 -17.66
N GLU A 147 -13.77 26.63 -18.56
CA GLU A 147 -14.16 26.58 -19.97
C GLU A 147 -13.15 25.70 -20.72
N PRO A 148 -13.57 24.63 -21.41
CA PRO A 148 -12.70 23.85 -22.27
C PRO A 148 -12.48 24.56 -23.60
N GLU A 149 -11.22 24.88 -23.94
CA GLU A 149 -10.85 25.36 -25.27
C GLU A 149 -11.13 24.27 -26.31
N SER A 150 -12.13 24.52 -27.16
CA SER A 150 -12.39 23.75 -28.37
C SER A 150 -11.50 24.27 -29.50
N GLY A 151 -10.79 23.34 -30.14
CA GLY A 151 -9.90 23.59 -31.27
C GLY A 151 -10.64 24.18 -32.46
N LYS A 152 -10.06 25.22 -33.02
CA LYS A 152 -10.41 25.80 -34.32
C LYS A 152 -9.87 24.86 -35.41
N GLU A 153 -10.74 24.20 -36.14
CA GLU A 153 -10.47 23.79 -37.52
C GLU A 153 -10.86 24.96 -38.43
N SER A 154 -9.91 25.37 -39.27
CA SER A 154 -10.05 26.38 -40.31
C SER A 154 -9.79 25.72 -41.66
N GLU A 155 -10.72 25.95 -42.59
CA GLU A 155 -10.74 25.69 -44.04
C GLU A 155 -10.82 24.24 -44.56
#